data_AF-A0A0P1GLP6-F1
#
_entry.id   AF-A0A0P1GLP6-F1
#
_cell.length_a   1.000
_cell.length_b   1.000
_cell.length_c   1.000
_cell.angle_alpha   90.00
_cell.angle_beta   90.00
_cell.angle_gamma   90.00
#
_symmetry.space_group_name_H-M   'P 1'
#
loop_
_entity.id
_entity.type
_entity.pdbx_description
1 polymer ?
#
loop_
_entity_poly.entity_id
_entity_poly.type
_entity_poly.pdbx_seq_one_letter_code
_entity_poly.pdbx_strand_id
1 'polypeptide(L)'
;MLGENSEISRLEQANTLGLAYLRTMVTLNGGAILALLTFIGNAQAQTAFFVPLHTLRLSLACFLVALVSLLVALVVSYSFTATAPESRYSIFWNRWIVALNSILALMSLVTFALGVLFLLLGTSSK
;
A
#
# COMPACT_ATOMS: atom_id res chain seq x y z
N MET A 1 22.22 -31.63 -4.45
CA MET A 1 22.61 -30.60 -3.46
C MET A 1 22.76 -29.19 -4.03
N LEU A 2 22.82 -28.95 -5.35
CA LEU A 2 22.88 -27.58 -5.92
C LEU A 2 21.53 -26.84 -6.00
N GLY A 3 20.40 -27.55 -5.97
CA GLY A 3 19.06 -26.95 -6.09
C GLY A 3 18.58 -26.25 -4.81
N GLU A 4 18.90 -26.81 -3.64
CA GLU A 4 18.40 -26.37 -2.33
C GLU A 4 18.93 -24.96 -1.96
N ASN A 5 20.21 -24.69 -2.23
CA ASN A 5 20.80 -23.36 -2.03
C ASN A 5 20.19 -22.29 -2.95
N SER A 6 19.71 -22.67 -4.15
CA SER A 6 19.10 -21.72 -5.09
C SER A 6 17.66 -21.36 -4.71
N GLU A 7 16.91 -22.30 -4.11
CA GLU A 7 15.54 -22.06 -3.65
C GLU A 7 15.51 -21.20 -2.38
N ILE A 8 16.41 -21.46 -1.43
CA ILE A 8 16.56 -20.63 -0.22
C ILE A 8 16.88 -19.18 -0.61
N SER A 9 17.78 -18.98 -1.58
CA SER A 9 18.16 -17.65 -2.07
C SER A 9 16.99 -16.88 -2.70
N ARG A 10 16.12 -17.56 -3.46
CA ARG A 10 14.93 -16.94 -4.08
C ARG A 10 13.88 -16.54 -3.04
N LEU A 11 13.62 -17.40 -2.06
CA LEU A 11 12.70 -17.11 -0.95
C LEU A 11 13.18 -15.92 -0.12
N GLU A 12 14.48 -15.87 0.17
CA GLU A 12 15.08 -14.79 0.95
C GLU A 12 15.05 -13.45 0.19
N GLN A 13 15.32 -13.46 -1.13
CA GLN A 13 15.14 -12.29 -2.01
C GLN A 13 13.68 -11.82 -2.07
N ALA A 14 12.73 -12.75 -2.20
CA ALA A 14 11.31 -12.41 -2.21
C ALA A 14 10.86 -11.77 -0.89
N ASN A 15 11.35 -12.28 0.25
CA ASN A 15 11.08 -11.71 1.57
C ASN A 15 11.68 -10.31 1.74
N THR A 16 12.93 -10.08 1.29
CA THR A 16 13.55 -8.76 1.37
C THR A 16 12.85 -7.73 0.47
N LEU A 17 12.49 -8.13 -0.75
CA LEU A 17 11.70 -7.29 -1.65
C LEU A 17 10.32 -6.97 -1.07
N GLY A 18 9.64 -7.98 -0.50
CA GLY A 18 8.35 -7.80 0.17
C GLY A 18 8.44 -6.81 1.35
N LEU A 19 9.42 -6.99 2.23
CA LEU A 19 9.66 -6.09 3.37
C LEU A 19 10.02 -4.67 2.91
N ALA A 20 10.87 -4.52 1.88
CA ALA A 20 11.21 -3.22 1.32
C ALA A 20 9.99 -2.53 0.72
N TYR A 21 9.15 -3.26 -0.01
CA TYR A 21 7.91 -2.77 -0.59
C TYR A 21 6.93 -2.29 0.49
N LEU A 22 6.71 -3.10 1.53
CA LEU A 22 5.85 -2.75 2.65
C LEU A 22 6.35 -1.51 3.39
N ARG A 23 7.65 -1.45 3.68
CA ARG A 23 8.26 -0.28 4.32
C ARG A 23 8.05 0.98 3.49
N THR A 24 8.32 0.89 2.19
CA THR A 24 8.14 2.00 1.25
C THR A 24 6.69 2.47 1.22
N MET A 25 5.73 1.55 1.14
CA MET A 25 4.31 1.89 1.12
C MET A 25 3.81 2.49 2.42
N VAL A 26 4.22 1.96 3.58
CA VAL A 26 3.87 2.54 4.89
C VAL A 26 4.47 3.93 5.03
N THR A 27 5.72 4.13 4.62
CA THR A 27 6.37 5.44 4.62
C THR A 27 5.70 6.43 3.67
N LEU A 28 5.30 6.00 2.47
CA LEU A 28 4.58 6.85 1.51
C LEU A 28 3.19 7.26 2.04
N ASN A 29 2.42 6.32 2.58
CA ASN A 29 1.10 6.62 3.15
C ASN A 29 1.21 7.50 4.40
N GLY A 30 2.15 7.18 5.32
CA GLY A 30 2.41 7.99 6.51
C GLY A 30 2.90 9.40 6.16
N GLY A 31 3.80 9.51 5.19
CA GLY A 31 4.31 10.78 4.68
C GLY A 31 3.21 11.62 4.01
N ALA A 32 2.33 11.00 3.22
CA ALA A 32 1.20 11.68 2.60
C ALA A 32 0.21 12.22 3.64
N ILE A 33 -0.09 11.45 4.69
CA ILE A 33 -0.97 11.88 5.79
C ILE A 33 -0.32 13.04 6.58
N LEU A 34 0.98 12.95 6.89
CA LEU A 34 1.70 14.02 7.55
C LEU A 34 1.72 15.29 6.71
N ALA A 35 2.03 15.19 5.41
CA ALA A 35 2.01 16.33 4.50
C ALA A 35 0.62 16.98 4.44
N LEU A 36 -0.45 16.17 4.41
CA LEU A 36 -1.84 16.62 4.52
C LEU A 36 -2.11 17.39 5.82
N LEU A 37 -1.74 16.81 6.97
CA LEU A 37 -1.94 17.44 8.28
C LEU A 37 -1.14 18.74 8.41
N THR A 38 0.09 18.76 7.93
CA THR A 38 0.92 19.96 7.88
C THR A 38 0.30 21.02 6.97
N PHE A 39 -0.22 20.61 5.80
CA PHE A 39 -0.91 21.53 4.90
C PHE A 39 -2.18 22.11 5.54
N ILE A 40 -3.01 21.30 6.20
CA ILE A 40 -4.21 21.75 6.92
C ILE A 40 -3.84 22.69 8.07
N GLY A 41 -2.83 22.33 8.88
CA GLY A 41 -2.35 23.14 9.99
C GLY A 41 -1.84 24.50 9.54
N ASN A 42 -1.10 24.55 8.43
CA ASN A 42 -0.63 25.80 7.84
C ASN A 42 -1.74 26.58 7.13
N ALA A 43 -2.72 25.89 6.52
CA ALA A 43 -3.85 26.53 5.84
C ALA A 43 -4.73 27.32 6.83
N GLN A 44 -4.87 26.84 8.07
CA GLN A 44 -5.52 27.60 9.14
C GLN A 44 -4.70 28.81 9.61
N ALA A 45 -3.37 28.77 9.45
CA ALA A 45 -2.48 29.78 10.00
C ALA A 45 -2.28 30.99 9.07
N GLN A 46 -2.26 30.83 7.73
CA GLN A 46 -2.19 31.92 6.70
C GLN A 46 -1.88 31.34 5.29
N THR A 47 -2.87 31.00 4.45
CA THR A 47 -2.56 30.58 3.05
C THR A 47 -3.45 31.18 1.97
N ALA A 48 -2.84 31.41 0.79
CA ALA A 48 -3.45 31.89 -0.45
C ALA A 48 -4.23 30.79 -1.23
N PHE A 49 -4.22 29.55 -0.74
CA PHE A 49 -4.84 28.40 -1.39
C PHE A 49 -6.04 27.92 -0.57
N PHE A 50 -7.19 27.76 -1.22
CA PHE A 50 -8.37 27.18 -0.59
C PHE A 50 -8.54 25.74 -1.10
N VAL A 51 -8.48 24.78 -0.18
CA VAL A 51 -8.80 23.38 -0.50
C VAL A 51 -10.21 23.09 0.00
N PRO A 52 -11.17 22.76 -0.89
CA PRO A 52 -12.51 22.40 -0.46
C PRO A 52 -12.46 21.13 0.41
N LEU A 53 -13.15 21.18 1.55
CA LEU A 53 -13.25 20.07 2.52
C LEU A 53 -13.69 18.75 1.87
N HIS A 54 -14.54 18.84 0.83
CA HIS A 54 -15.00 17.67 0.07
C HIS A 54 -13.83 16.90 -0.57
N THR A 55 -12.90 17.62 -1.22
CA THR A 55 -11.77 17.00 -1.90
C THR A 55 -10.78 16.39 -0.92
N LEU A 56 -10.56 17.06 0.21
CA LEU A 56 -9.74 16.54 1.30
C LEU A 56 -10.28 15.21 1.85
N ARG A 57 -11.60 15.13 2.07
CA ARG A 57 -12.27 13.93 2.58
C ARG A 57 -12.16 12.77 1.58
N LEU A 58 -12.27 13.06 0.29
CA LEU A 58 -12.18 12.06 -0.77
C LEU A 58 -10.75 11.53 -0.93
N SER A 59 -9.73 12.41 -0.88
CA SER A 59 -8.32 12.01 -0.84
C SER A 59 -7.99 11.15 0.38
N LEU A 60 -8.46 11.53 1.56
CA LEU A 60 -8.27 10.74 2.79
C LEU A 60 -8.94 9.36 2.69
N ALA A 61 -10.14 9.28 2.11
CA ALA A 61 -10.81 8.00 1.86
C ALA A 61 -10.01 7.12 0.88
N CYS A 62 -9.47 7.70 -0.19
CA CYS A 62 -8.60 7.00 -1.14
C CYS A 62 -7.33 6.45 -0.46
N PHE A 63 -6.66 7.26 0.38
CA PHE A 63 -5.50 6.79 1.14
C PHE A 63 -5.84 5.70 2.14
N LEU A 64 -7.00 5.78 2.78
CA LEU A 64 -7.47 4.72 3.68
C LEU A 64 -7.69 3.41 2.93
N VAL A 65 -8.32 3.44 1.75
CA VAL A 65 -8.51 2.23 0.92
C VAL A 65 -7.16 1.66 0.49
N ALA A 66 -6.20 2.51 0.10
CA ALA A 66 -4.86 2.08 -0.26
C ALA A 66 -4.17 1.33 0.89
N LEU A 67 -4.28 1.85 2.12
CA LEU A 67 -3.71 1.27 3.32
C LEU A 67 -4.40 -0.06 3.68
N VAL A 68 -5.73 -0.10 3.65
CA VAL A 68 -6.50 -1.32 3.95
C VAL A 68 -6.17 -2.43 2.95
N SER A 69 -6.10 -2.12 1.65
CA SER A 69 -5.71 -3.09 0.62
C SER A 69 -4.33 -3.70 0.90
N LEU A 70 -3.39 -2.88 1.37
CA LEU A 70 -2.05 -3.33 1.71
C LEU A 70 -2.01 -4.20 2.96
N LEU A 71 -2.80 -3.86 3.99
CA LEU A 71 -2.97 -4.72 5.16
C LEU A 71 -3.59 -6.07 4.80
N VAL A 72 -4.57 -6.10 3.87
CA VAL A 72 -5.14 -7.35 3.38
C VAL A 72 -4.09 -8.18 2.64
N ALA A 73 -3.26 -7.57 1.78
CA ALA A 73 -2.16 -8.27 1.09
C ALA A 73 -1.15 -8.88 2.08
N LEU A 74 -0.86 -8.17 3.17
CA LEU A 74 -0.05 -8.68 4.29
C LEU A 74 -0.67 -9.91 4.95
N VAL A 75 -1.96 -9.85 5.28
CA VAL A 75 -2.68 -10.97 5.91
C VAL A 75 -2.72 -12.18 5.00
N VAL A 76 -2.94 -11.98 3.70
CA VAL A 76 -2.90 -13.02 2.66
C VAL A 76 -1.52 -13.68 2.62
N SER A 77 -0.46 -12.87 2.61
CA SER A 77 0.92 -13.36 2.59
C SER A 77 1.29 -14.11 3.86
N TYR A 78 0.87 -13.60 5.03
CA TYR A 78 1.08 -14.28 6.31
C TYR A 78 0.33 -15.61 6.37
N SER A 79 -0.92 -15.64 5.90
CA SER A 79 -1.75 -16.84 5.88
C SER A 79 -1.14 -17.95 5.02
N PHE A 80 -0.49 -17.60 3.91
CA PHE A 80 0.29 -18.56 3.12
C PHE A 80 1.49 -19.10 3.90
N THR A 81 2.30 -18.24 4.51
CA THR A 81 3.48 -18.66 5.28
C THR A 81 3.10 -19.52 6.49
N ALA A 82 1.96 -19.24 7.12
CA ALA A 82 1.45 -20.01 8.26
C ALA A 82 0.79 -21.35 7.86
N THR A 83 0.46 -21.54 6.58
CA THR A 83 -0.17 -22.78 6.10
C THR A 83 0.88 -23.89 5.99
N ALA A 84 0.62 -25.05 6.61
CA ALA A 84 1.53 -26.18 6.58
C ALA A 84 1.86 -26.63 5.14
N PRO A 85 3.15 -26.83 4.81
CA PRO A 85 3.55 -27.43 3.54
C PRO A 85 2.95 -28.83 3.46
N GLU A 86 2.45 -29.23 2.29
CA GLU A 86 1.72 -30.50 2.00
C GLU A 86 0.20 -30.52 2.24
N SER A 87 -0.42 -29.47 2.78
CA SER A 87 -1.89 -29.41 2.86
C SER A 87 -2.54 -29.12 1.50
N ARG A 88 -3.78 -29.58 1.26
CA ARG A 88 -4.57 -29.19 0.05
C ARG A 88 -4.69 -27.66 -0.10
N TYR A 89 -4.66 -26.93 1.00
CA TYR A 89 -4.68 -25.47 1.04
C TYR A 89 -3.36 -24.85 0.54
N SER A 90 -2.22 -25.52 0.72
CA SER A 90 -0.92 -25.07 0.19
C SER A 90 -0.92 -24.96 -1.34
N ILE A 91 -1.51 -25.95 -2.04
CA ILE A 91 -1.61 -25.93 -3.52
C ILE A 91 -2.48 -24.77 -4.01
N PHE A 92 -3.60 -24.51 -3.32
CA PHE A 92 -4.45 -23.37 -3.61
C PHE A 92 -3.68 -22.05 -3.44
N TRP A 93 -3.03 -21.86 -2.31
CA TRP A 93 -2.26 -20.65 -2.05
C TRP A 93 -1.13 -20.46 -3.05
N ASN A 94 -0.36 -21.50 -3.38
CA ASN A 94 0.76 -21.40 -4.33
C ASN A 94 0.31 -20.89 -5.71
N ARG A 95 -0.90 -21.28 -6.15
CA ARG A 95 -1.45 -20.84 -7.43
C ARG A 95 -1.98 -19.40 -7.38
N TRP A 96 -2.63 -19.02 -6.28
CA TRP A 96 -3.39 -17.78 -6.20
C TRP A 96 -2.68 -16.63 -5.50
N ILE A 97 -1.68 -16.89 -4.65
CA ILE A 97 -1.05 -15.85 -3.83
C ILE A 97 -0.42 -14.74 -4.67
N VAL A 98 0.30 -15.10 -5.74
CA VAL A 98 0.94 -14.11 -6.61
C VAL A 98 -0.10 -13.21 -7.26
N ALA A 99 -1.19 -13.80 -7.78
CA ALA A 99 -2.26 -13.04 -8.42
C ALA A 99 -2.99 -12.14 -7.41
N LEU A 100 -3.36 -12.67 -6.24
CA LEU A 100 -4.05 -11.92 -5.17
C LEU A 100 -3.21 -10.75 -4.67
N ASN A 101 -1.94 -10.99 -4.32
CA ASN A 101 -1.05 -9.94 -3.87
C ASN A 101 -0.78 -8.89 -4.95
N SER A 102 -0.64 -9.30 -6.22
CA SER A 102 -0.44 -8.37 -7.33
C SER A 102 -1.65 -7.46 -7.54
N ILE A 103 -2.87 -8.01 -7.48
CA ILE A 103 -4.11 -7.24 -7.61
C ILE A 103 -4.27 -6.27 -6.44
N LEU A 104 -4.04 -6.72 -5.20
CA LEU A 104 -4.14 -5.86 -4.01
C LEU A 104 -3.09 -4.76 -4.00
N ALA A 105 -1.86 -5.07 -4.46
CA ALA A 105 -0.79 -4.09 -4.62
C ALA A 105 -1.13 -3.03 -5.68
N LEU A 106 -1.62 -3.45 -6.85
CA LEU A 106 -2.07 -2.54 -7.91
C LEU A 106 -3.23 -1.66 -7.45
N MET A 107 -4.22 -2.25 -6.77
CA MET A 107 -5.36 -1.50 -6.24
C MET A 107 -4.92 -0.47 -5.20
N SER A 108 -3.98 -0.84 -4.32
CA SER A 108 -3.36 0.09 -3.36
C SER A 108 -2.63 1.24 -4.06
N LEU A 109 -1.85 0.94 -5.09
CA LEU A 109 -1.12 1.95 -5.86
C LEU A 109 -2.06 2.93 -6.59
N VAL A 110 -3.08 2.39 -7.27
CA VAL A 110 -4.05 3.21 -8.03
C VAL A 110 -4.85 4.10 -7.08
N THR A 111 -5.34 3.56 -5.98
CA THR A 111 -6.12 4.34 -5.00
C THR A 111 -5.25 5.40 -4.31
N PHE A 112 -3.99 5.10 -4.03
CA PHE A 112 -3.03 6.10 -3.54
C PHE A 112 -2.80 7.21 -4.57
N ALA A 113 -2.52 6.88 -5.83
CA ALA A 113 -2.30 7.85 -6.89
C ALA A 113 -3.53 8.75 -7.11
N LEU A 114 -4.75 8.18 -7.07
CA LEU A 114 -5.99 8.93 -7.14
C LEU A 114 -6.15 9.87 -5.94
N GLY A 115 -5.81 9.43 -4.72
CA GLY A 115 -5.84 10.27 -3.53
C GLY A 115 -4.94 11.51 -3.66
N VAL A 116 -3.73 11.32 -4.20
CA VAL A 116 -2.80 12.42 -4.52
C VAL A 116 -3.36 13.31 -5.62
N LEU A 117 -3.91 12.73 -6.69
CA LEU A 117 -4.47 13.48 -7.81
C LEU A 117 -5.64 14.37 -7.36
N PHE A 118 -6.55 13.86 -6.54
CA PHE A 118 -7.64 14.65 -5.97
C PHE A 118 -7.12 15.79 -5.12
N LEU A 119 -6.06 15.57 -4.33
CA LEU A 119 -5.42 16.64 -3.56
C LEU A 119 -4.88 17.75 -4.47
N LEU A 120 -4.15 17.38 -5.52
CA LEU A 120 -3.54 18.33 -6.47
C LEU A 120 -4.59 19.07 -7.32
N LEU A 121 -5.66 18.40 -7.73
CA LEU A 121 -6.76 19.03 -8.48
C LEU A 121 -7.66 19.88 -7.58
N GLY A 122 -7.77 19.52 -6.29
CA GLY A 122 -8.54 20.26 -5.30
C GLY A 122 -7.88 21.55 -4.83
N THR A 123 -6.57 21.69 -5.00
CA THR A 123 -5.86 22.93 -4.70
C THR A 123 -6.13 23.95 -5.80
N SER A 124 -7.08 24.85 -5.58
CA SER A 124 -7.26 26.04 -6.42
C SER A 124 -6.47 27.20 -5.82
N SER A 125 -5.63 27.83 -6.65
CA SER A 125 -5.09 29.16 -6.33
C SER A 125 -6.26 30.13 -6.27
N LYS A 126 -6.27 31.02 -5.27
CA LYS A 126 -6.99 32.28 -5.41
C LYS A 126 -6.30 33.16 -6.44
#